data_AF-A0A151EBS1-F1
#
_entry.id   AF-A0A151EBS1-F1
#
_cell.length_a   1.000
_cell.length_b   1.000
_cell.length_c   1.000
_cell.angle_alpha   90.00
_cell.angle_beta   90.00
_cell.angle_gamma   90.00
#
_symmetry.space_group_name_H-M   'P 1'
#
loop_
_entity.id
_entity.type
_entity.pdbx_description
1 polymer ?
#
loop_
_entity_poly.entity_id
_entity_poly.type
_entity_poly.pdbx_seq_one_letter_code
_entity_poly.pdbx_strand_id
1 'polypeptide(L)' 'MRFKTEEEIEEWFNEEKQKLEKEFLDRINKDKTKIPQHREKFDAGLRRLLAKYEAEHHKLLESQKSRLKHVKK' A
#
# COMPACT_ATOMS: atom_id res chain seq x y z
N MET A 1 -13.52 -16.74 6.63
CA MET A 1 -12.44 -15.83 6.19
C MET A 1 -12.41 -14.64 7.15
N ARG A 2 -11.26 -14.34 7.78
CA ARG A 2 -11.05 -13.06 8.47
C ARG A 2 -10.80 -12.01 7.38
N PHE A 3 -11.68 -11.02 7.28
CA PHE A 3 -11.39 -9.83 6.48
C PHE A 3 -10.53 -8.90 7.32
N LYS A 4 -9.48 -8.32 6.73
CA LYS A 4 -8.70 -7.27 7.37
C LYS A 4 -9.60 -6.07 7.67
N THR A 5 -9.40 -5.40 8.79
CA THR A 5 -10.03 -4.10 9.06
C THR A 5 -9.38 -3.00 8.22
N GLU A 6 -10.03 -1.85 8.15
CA GLU A 6 -9.45 -0.65 7.51
C GLU A 6 -8.11 -0.28 8.19
N GLU A 7 -8.09 -0.30 9.52
CA GLU A 7 -6.90 -0.03 10.33
C GLU A 7 -5.73 -0.99 10.03
N GLU A 8 -5.99 -2.31 9.89
CA GLU A 8 -4.96 -3.28 9.51
C GLU A 8 -4.40 -3.04 8.09
N ILE A 9 -5.24 -2.54 7.17
CA ILE A 9 -4.82 -2.23 5.80
C ILE A 9 -3.99 -0.94 5.78
N GLU A 10 -4.38 0.07 6.56
CA GLU A 10 -3.63 1.33 6.71
C GLU A 10 -2.29 1.12 7.40
N GLU A 11 -2.25 0.35 8.50
CA GLU A 11 -1.02 0.04 9.22
C GLU A 11 -0.02 -0.66 8.30
N TRP A 12 -0.46 -1.73 7.61
CA TRP A 12 0.35 -2.43 6.63
C TRP A 12 0.86 -1.51 5.51
N PHE A 13 0.00 -0.65 4.97
CA PHE A 13 0.39 0.29 3.91
C PHE A 13 1.44 1.27 4.40
N ASN A 14 1.28 1.80 5.62
CA ASN A 14 2.21 2.74 6.21
C ASN A 14 3.58 2.07 6.49
N GLU A 15 3.60 0.84 7.01
CA GLU A 15 4.83 0.07 7.20
C GLU A 15 5.58 -0.17 5.89
N GLU A 16 4.88 -0.59 4.84
CA GLU A 16 5.49 -0.84 3.53
C GLU A 16 5.98 0.45 2.87
N LYS A 17 5.24 1.55 3.02
CA LYS A 17 5.66 2.88 2.56
C LYS A 17 6.95 3.31 3.25
N GLN A 18 7.03 3.18 4.58
CA GLN A 18 8.23 3.55 5.33
C GLN A 18 9.45 2.71 4.93
N LYS A 19 9.27 1.41 4.69
CA LYS A 19 10.35 0.55 4.17
C LYS A 19 10.84 1.04 2.80
N LEU A 20 9.91 1.37 1.91
CA LEU A 20 10.23 1.87 0.56
C LEU A 20 10.96 3.22 0.61
N GLU A 21 10.52 4.14 1.46
CA GLU A 21 11.17 5.44 1.69
C GLU A 21 12.58 5.24 2.26
N LYS A 22 12.75 4.34 3.24
CA LYS A 22 14.05 4.00 3.82
C LYS A 22 15.01 3.41 2.79
N GLU A 23 14.54 2.48 1.95
CA GLU A 23 15.35 1.91 0.86
C GLU A 23 15.78 2.98 -0.16
N PHE A 24 14.88 3.90 -0.50
CA PHE A 24 15.20 5.00 -1.41
C PHE A 24 16.27 5.92 -0.79
N LEU A 25 16.09 6.32 0.47
CA LEU A 25 17.06 7.14 1.21
C LEU A 25 18.43 6.46 1.32
N ASP A 26 18.47 5.16 1.61
CA ASP A 26 19.71 4.38 1.66
C ASP A 26 20.42 4.35 0.29
N ARG A 27 19.66 4.14 -0.80
CA ARG A 27 20.22 4.12 -2.16
C ARG A 27 20.77 5.48 -2.59
N ILE A 28 20.05 6.58 -2.34
CA ILE A 28 20.57 7.92 -2.68
C ILE A 28 21.75 8.31 -1.80
N ASN A 29 21.80 7.87 -0.54
CA ASN A 29 22.94 8.13 0.33
C ASN A 29 24.19 7.37 -0.13
N LYS A 30 24.02 6.15 -0.64
CA LYS A 30 25.11 5.33 -1.21
C LYS A 30 25.57 5.83 -2.58
N ASP A 31 24.65 6.22 -3.46
CA ASP A 31 24.95 6.68 -4.81
C ASP A 31 24.10 7.90 -5.19
N LYS A 32 24.67 9.08 -4.93
CA LYS A 32 24.04 10.38 -5.24
C LYS A 32 24.07 10.72 -6.73
N THR A 33 24.84 10.00 -7.55
CA THR A 33 24.94 10.27 -8.99
C THR A 33 23.75 9.72 -9.76
N LYS A 34 23.04 8.75 -9.17
CA LYS A 34 21.93 8.02 -9.79
C LYS A 34 20.56 8.38 -9.19
N ILE A 35 20.43 9.54 -8.55
CA ILE A 35 19.17 10.01 -7.95
C ILE A 35 17.98 9.89 -8.92
N PRO A 36 18.07 10.28 -10.21
CA PRO A 36 16.94 10.12 -11.14
C PRO A 36 16.47 8.67 -11.27
N GLN A 37 17.40 7.72 -11.39
CA GLN A 37 17.07 6.29 -11.55
C GLN A 37 16.57 5.67 -10.24
N HIS A 38 17.09 6.11 -9.10
CA HIS A 38 16.57 5.72 -7.78
C HIS A 38 15.16 6.25 -7.55
N ARG A 39 14.87 7.47 -8.01
CA ARG A 39 13.54 8.08 -7.92
C ARG A 39 12.54 7.35 -8.79
N GLU A 40 12.89 7.02 -10.05
CA GLU A 40 12.01 6.22 -10.91
C GLU A 40 11.67 4.86 -10.29
N LYS A 41 12.64 4.19 -9.65
CA LYS A 41 12.40 2.94 -8.94
C LYS A 41 11.50 3.12 -7.72
N PHE A 42 11.69 4.19 -6.96
CA PHE A 42 10.83 4.54 -5.83
C PHE A 42 9.39 4.82 -6.28
N ASP A 43 9.21 5.66 -7.31
CA ASP A 43 7.90 5.98 -7.88
C ASP A 43 7.18 4.73 -8.41
N ALA A 44 7.90 3.84 -9.09
CA ALA A 44 7.36 2.56 -9.54
C ALA A 44 6.94 1.66 -8.36
N GLY A 45 7.74 1.63 -7.29
CA GLY A 45 7.40 0.93 -6.05
C GLY A 45 6.15 1.49 -5.38
N LEU A 46 6.06 2.81 -5.28
CA LEU A 46 4.93 3.50 -4.64
C LEU A 46 3.62 3.28 -5.41
N ARG A 47 3.67 3.35 -6.75
CA ARG A 47 2.50 3.03 -7.60
C ARG A 47 2.01 1.60 -7.38
N ARG A 48 2.93 0.63 -7.26
CA ARG A 48 2.56 -0.77 -6.97
C ARG A 48 1.97 -0.92 -5.58
N LEU A 49 2.49 -0.19 -4.59
CA LEU A 49 1.97 -0.22 -3.23
C LEU A 49 0.56 0.36 -3.16
N LEU A 50 0.32 1.50 -3.82
CA LEU A 50 -1.00 2.12 -3.94
C LEU A 50 -2.02 1.18 -4.61
N ALA A 51 -1.65 0.54 -5.72
CA ALA A 51 -2.53 -0.41 -6.39
C ALA A 51 -2.93 -1.60 -5.50
N LYS A 52 -2.03 -2.07 -4.63
CA LYS A 52 -2.33 -3.12 -3.64
C LYS A 52 -3.26 -2.61 -2.55
N TYR A 53 -3.01 -1.41 -2.03
CA TYR A 53 -3.87 -0.77 -1.03
C TYR A 53 -5.30 -0.61 -1.56
N GLU A 54 -5.47 -0.05 -2.76
CA GLU A 54 -6.78 0.10 -3.41
C GLU A 54 -7.50 -1.23 -3.59
N ALA A 55 -6.77 -2.30 -3.96
CA ALA A 55 -7.35 -3.63 -4.11
C ALA A 55 -7.83 -4.22 -2.78
N GLU A 56 -7.07 -4.05 -1.69
CA GLU A 56 -7.48 -4.51 -0.35
C GLU A 56 -8.67 -3.67 0.17
N HIS A 57 -8.67 -2.36 -0.06
CA HIS A 57 -9.79 -1.47 0.27
C HIS A 57 -11.06 -1.86 -0.49
N HIS A 58 -10.95 -2.13 -1.80
CA HIS A 58 -12.09 -2.54 -2.61
C HIS A 58 -12.68 -3.88 -2.11
N LYS A 59 -11.84 -4.85 -1.73
CA LYS A 59 -12.31 -6.11 -1.12
C LYS A 59 -13.04 -5.88 0.21
N LEU A 60 -12.53 -4.99 1.06
CA LEU A 60 -13.17 -4.63 2.32
C LEU A 60 -14.55 -4.02 2.06
N LEU A 61 -14.66 -3.06 1.15
CA LEU A 61 -15.92 -2.40 0.78
C LEU A 61 -16.94 -3.39 0.23
N GLU A 62 -16.53 -4.29 -0.68
CA GLU A 62 -17.43 -5.31 -1.23
C GLU A 62 -17.91 -6.32 -0.16
N SER A 63 -17.02 -6.69 0.77
CA SER A 63 -17.37 -7.54 1.92
C SER A 63 -18.40 -6.87 2.83
N GLN A 64 -18.22 -5.59 3.15
CA GLN A 64 -19.16 -4.82 3.96
C GLN A 64 -20.53 -4.65 3.26
N LYS A 65 -20.54 -4.32 1.96
CA LYS A 65 -21.78 -4.23 1.17
C LYS A 65 -22.55 -5.56 1.15
N SER A 66 -21.86 -6.68 0.98
CA SER A 66 -22.48 -8.01 0.99
C SER A 66 -23.14 -8.32 2.34
N ARG A 67 -22.50 -7.93 3.45
CA ARG A 67 -23.07 -8.08 4.79
C ARG A 67 -24.32 -7.22 5.00
N LEU A 68 -24.30 -5.97 4.53
CA LEU A 68 -25.46 -5.06 4.62
C LEU A 68 -26.70 -5.57 3.86
N LYS A 69 -26.52 -6.26 2.73
CA LYS A 69 -27.63 -6.86 1.97
C LYS A 69 -28.34 -8.00 2.70
N HIS A 70 -27.66 -8.70 3.62
CA HIS A 70 -28.21 -9.86 4.33
C HIS A 70 -28.95 -9.52 5.63
N VAL A 71 -28.80 -8.30 6.16
CA VAL A 71 -29.42 -7.88 7.43
C VAL A 71 -30.83 -7.28 7.22
N LYS A 72 -31.27 -7.06 5.98
CA LYS A 72 -32.60 -6.51 5.63
C LYS A 72 -33.68 -7.57 5.33
N LYS A 73 -33.57 -8.79 5.84
CA LYS A 73 -34.54 -9.87 5.57
C LYS A 73 -35.13 -10.45 6.85
#